data_AF-A0A8J6E8X0-F1
#
_entry.id   AF-A0A8J6E8X0-F1
#
_cell.length_a   1.000
_cell.length_b   1.000
_cell.length_c   1.000
_cell.angle_alpha   90.00
_cell.angle_beta   90.00
_cell.angle_gamma   90.00
#
_symmetry.space_group_name_H-M   'P 1'
#
loop_
_entity.id
_entity.type
_entity.pdbx_description
1 polymer ?
#
loop_
_entity_poly.entity_id
_entity_poly.type
_entity_poly.pdbx_seq_one_letter_code
_entity_poly.pdbx_strand_id
1 'polypeptide(L)'
;IRAQVQLRQPQSVSVQYGGEVQLSCNASGYEFTNYWIAWLKQIPSKETVYMGCMHPSSGYTYFTPSFIGRFNMRTSDRMRMAYLDIRDVQLEDAAVYYCARDPQ
;
A
#
# COMPACT_ATOMS: atom_id res chain seq x y z
N ILE A 1 20.25 -10.85 -18.57
CA ILE A 1 20.15 -10.49 -17.13
C ILE A 1 18.71 -10.76 -16.69
N ARG A 2 18.44 -11.74 -15.81
CA ARG A 2 17.11 -11.88 -15.20
C ARG A 2 17.04 -10.87 -14.05
N ALA A 3 16.26 -9.80 -14.20
CA ALA A 3 15.98 -8.92 -13.08
C ALA A 3 15.05 -9.66 -12.11
N GLN A 4 15.42 -9.72 -10.83
CA GLN A 4 14.56 -10.32 -9.81
C GLN A 4 13.46 -9.33 -9.46
N VAL A 5 12.20 -9.73 -9.60
CA VAL A 5 11.03 -8.94 -9.18
C VAL A 5 11.03 -8.85 -7.66
N GLN A 6 11.06 -7.63 -7.12
CA GLN A 6 10.99 -7.40 -5.67
C GLN A 6 10.10 -6.19 -5.35
N LEU A 7 9.29 -6.33 -4.31
CA LEU A 7 8.61 -5.24 -3.61
C LEU A 7 9.30 -5.01 -2.28
N ARG A 8 9.64 -3.76 -1.97
CA ARG A 8 10.36 -3.37 -0.75
C ARG A 8 9.56 -2.33 0.04
N GLN A 9 9.36 -2.61 1.32
CA GLN A 9 8.72 -1.72 2.29
C GLN A 9 9.68 -1.45 3.45
N PRO A 10 9.50 -0.34 4.20
CA PRO A 10 10.18 -0.14 5.47
C PRO A 10 9.89 -1.29 6.45
N GLN A 11 10.85 -1.60 7.33
CA GLN A 11 10.65 -2.62 8.37
C GLN A 11 9.57 -2.23 9.38
N SER A 12 9.54 -0.96 9.77
CA SER A 12 8.55 -0.41 10.71
C SER A 12 8.43 1.09 10.55
N VAL A 13 7.25 1.64 10.80
CA VAL A 13 6.99 3.08 10.89
C VAL A 13 6.16 3.33 12.15
N SER A 14 6.48 4.40 12.89
CA SER A 14 5.78 4.77 14.13
C SER A 14 5.26 6.20 14.01
N VAL A 15 4.04 6.41 14.52
CA VAL A 15 3.34 7.69 14.49
C VAL A 15 2.50 7.82 15.76
N GLN A 16 2.19 9.06 16.17
CA GLN A 16 1.30 9.33 17.28
C GLN A 16 -0.17 9.12 16.87
N TYR A 17 -1.02 8.82 17.86
CA TYR A 17 -2.48 8.77 17.68
C TYR A 17 -3.00 10.13 17.15
N GLY A 18 -3.93 10.09 16.19
CA GLY A 18 -4.44 11.27 15.48
C GLY A 18 -3.48 11.87 14.46
N GLY A 19 -2.26 11.33 14.33
CA GLY A 19 -1.27 11.77 13.34
C GLY A 19 -1.56 11.26 11.93
N GLU A 20 -0.60 11.51 11.04
CA GLU A 20 -0.61 11.00 9.68
C GLU A 20 0.65 10.17 9.42
N VAL A 21 0.51 9.05 8.71
CA VAL A 21 1.64 8.22 8.31
C VAL A 21 1.53 7.84 6.84
N GLN A 22 2.70 7.75 6.20
CA GLN A 22 2.81 7.28 4.82
C GLN A 22 3.65 6.01 4.80
N LEU A 23 3.05 4.93 4.29
CA LEU A 23 3.74 3.69 4.01
C LEU A 23 4.18 3.68 2.54
N SER A 24 5.41 3.25 2.28
CA SER A 24 5.97 3.20 0.92
C SER A 24 6.22 1.77 0.46
N CYS A 25 6.02 1.54 -0.83
CA CYS A 25 6.26 0.28 -1.51
C CYS A 25 7.04 0.55 -2.80
N ASN A 26 8.31 0.15 -2.82
CA ASN A 26 9.19 0.33 -3.98
C ASN A 26 9.26 -0.97 -4.80
N ALA A 27 8.93 -0.85 -6.08
CA ALA A 27 9.01 -1.95 -7.02
C ALA A 27 10.31 -1.93 -7.83
N SER A 28 10.91 -3.09 -7.99
CA SER A 28 12.10 -3.26 -8.82
C SER A 28 12.04 -4.56 -9.62
N GLY A 29 12.70 -4.58 -10.78
CA GLY A 29 12.79 -5.75 -11.65
C GLY A 29 11.59 -5.97 -12.58
N TYR A 30 10.66 -5.01 -12.68
CA TYR A 30 9.55 -5.01 -13.63
C TYR A 30 9.01 -3.59 -13.86
N GLU A 31 8.20 -3.41 -14.92
CA GLU A 31 7.47 -2.17 -15.19
C GLU A 31 6.28 -2.05 -14.24
N PHE A 32 6.43 -1.22 -13.20
CA PHE A 32 5.43 -1.01 -12.15
C PHE A 32 4.07 -0.55 -12.70
N THR A 33 4.08 0.21 -13.78
CA THR A 33 2.89 0.78 -14.43
C THR A 33 1.94 -0.24 -15.05
N ASN A 34 2.40 -1.48 -15.26
CA ASN A 34 1.63 -2.52 -15.94
C ASN A 34 0.81 -3.40 -15.00
N TYR A 35 0.95 -3.20 -13.68
CA TYR A 35 0.30 -4.04 -12.69
C TYR A 35 -0.51 -3.22 -11.70
N TRP A 36 -1.61 -3.81 -11.25
CA TRP A 36 -2.34 -3.34 -10.09
C TRP A 36 -1.50 -3.57 -8.83
N ILE A 37 -1.52 -2.59 -7.94
CA ILE A 37 -0.85 -2.65 -6.66
C ILE A 37 -1.92 -2.69 -5.59
N ALA A 38 -2.02 -3.83 -4.92
CA ALA A 38 -2.93 -4.06 -3.82
C ALA A 38 -2.27 -3.67 -2.49
N TRP A 39 -3.09 -3.20 -1.56
CA TRP A 39 -2.72 -3.03 -0.16
C TRP A 39 -3.54 -3.98 0.72
N LEU A 40 -2.84 -4.65 1.62
CA LEU A 40 -3.44 -5.58 2.58
C LEU A 40 -3.04 -5.18 4.00
N LYS A 41 -3.98 -5.31 4.94
CA LYS A 41 -3.78 -5.09 6.37
C LYS A 41 -3.85 -6.43 7.08
N GLN A 42 -2.74 -6.89 7.63
CA GLN A 42 -2.70 -8.08 8.49
C GLN A 42 -2.87 -7.67 9.94
N ILE A 43 -3.97 -8.14 10.52
CA ILE A 43 -4.30 -7.92 11.92
C ILE A 43 -3.65 -9.07 12.73
N PRO A 44 -2.82 -8.81 13.75
CA PRO A 44 -2.02 -9.84 14.44
C PRO A 44 -2.81 -11.05 14.98
N SER A 45 -4.09 -10.87 15.27
CA SER A 45 -4.97 -11.92 15.82
C SER A 45 -6.07 -12.37 14.84
N LYS A 46 -6.04 -11.91 13.58
CA LYS A 46 -7.09 -12.18 12.58
C LYS A 46 -6.49 -12.43 11.20
N GLU A 47 -7.37 -12.55 10.24
CA GLU A 47 -7.08 -12.72 8.83
C GLU A 47 -6.45 -11.47 8.22
N THR A 48 -5.72 -11.65 7.14
CA THR A 48 -5.26 -10.55 6.30
C THR A 48 -6.45 -9.98 5.53
N VAL A 49 -6.73 -8.69 5.72
CA VAL A 49 -7.85 -7.99 5.07
C VAL A 49 -7.35 -7.25 3.83
N TYR A 50 -8.05 -7.44 2.72
CA TYR A 50 -7.83 -6.68 1.49
C TYR A 50 -8.40 -5.27 1.62
N MET A 51 -7.53 -4.25 1.51
CA MET A 51 -7.93 -2.84 1.64
C MET A 51 -8.42 -2.26 0.32
N GLY A 52 -7.83 -2.70 -0.79
CA GLY A 52 -8.03 -2.09 -2.09
C GLY A 52 -6.82 -2.23 -3.00
N CYS A 53 -6.93 -1.64 -4.18
CA CYS A 53 -5.84 -1.59 -5.15
C CYS A 53 -5.81 -0.27 -5.92
N MET A 54 -4.65 0.01 -6.50
CA MET A 54 -4.47 1.12 -7.43
C MET A 54 -3.78 0.68 -8.71
N HIS A 55 -4.11 1.34 -9.81
CA HIS A 55 -3.41 1.19 -11.07
C HIS A 55 -2.46 2.38 -11.26
N PRO A 56 -1.13 2.19 -11.23
CA PRO A 56 -0.19 3.31 -11.17
C PRO A 56 -0.23 4.24 -12.37
N SER A 57 -0.58 3.75 -13.56
CA SER A 57 -0.57 4.56 -14.79
C SER A 57 -1.87 5.33 -15.03
N SER A 58 -3.03 4.79 -14.63
CA SER A 58 -4.31 5.51 -14.75
C SER A 58 -4.66 6.32 -13.50
N GLY A 59 -3.98 6.06 -12.37
CA GLY A 59 -4.32 6.66 -11.08
C GLY A 59 -5.64 6.16 -10.50
N TYR A 60 -6.29 5.16 -11.12
CA TYR A 60 -7.51 4.59 -10.60
C TYR A 60 -7.23 3.90 -9.27
N THR A 61 -8.08 4.13 -8.28
CA THR A 61 -8.02 3.54 -6.95
C THR A 61 -9.36 2.93 -6.59
N TYR A 62 -9.34 1.71 -6.07
CA TYR A 62 -10.49 1.07 -5.45
C TYR A 62 -10.18 0.78 -3.97
N PHE A 63 -11.16 1.01 -3.11
CA PHE A 63 -11.10 0.68 -1.68
C PHE A 63 -12.29 -0.21 -1.32
N THR A 64 -12.06 -1.17 -0.42
CA THR A 64 -13.17 -1.86 0.25
C THR A 64 -13.83 -0.89 1.25
N PRO A 65 -15.15 -1.02 1.51
CA PRO A 65 -15.93 0.00 2.24
C PRO A 65 -15.33 0.43 3.59
N SER A 66 -14.71 -0.50 4.32
CA SER A 66 -14.09 -0.25 5.63
C SER A 66 -12.87 0.68 5.61
N PHE A 67 -12.29 0.94 4.44
CA PHE A 67 -11.08 1.76 4.30
C PHE A 67 -11.33 3.06 3.53
N ILE A 68 -12.58 3.36 3.17
CA ILE A 68 -12.92 4.63 2.52
C ILE A 68 -12.78 5.78 3.54
N GLY A 69 -12.21 6.90 3.10
CA GLY A 69 -12.10 8.14 3.89
C GLY A 69 -10.69 8.39 4.42
N ARG A 70 -10.29 7.69 5.49
CA ARG A 70 -9.01 7.94 6.19
C ARG A 70 -7.78 7.45 5.42
N PHE A 71 -7.96 6.50 4.50
CA PHE A 71 -6.88 5.89 3.72
C PHE A 71 -6.84 6.47 2.31
N ASN A 72 -5.63 6.66 1.78
CA ASN A 72 -5.41 7.16 0.43
C ASN A 72 -4.24 6.42 -0.25
N MET A 73 -4.44 5.97 -1.49
CA MET A 73 -3.43 5.28 -2.28
C MET A 73 -2.86 6.25 -3.31
N ARG A 74 -1.53 6.35 -3.39
CA ARG A 74 -0.85 7.23 -4.34
C ARG A 74 0.34 6.55 -4.99
N THR A 75 0.78 7.12 -6.10
CA THR A 75 1.99 6.70 -6.80
C THR A 75 2.96 7.87 -6.88
N SER A 76 4.26 7.57 -6.93
CA SER A 76 5.29 8.58 -7.21
C SER A 76 5.14 9.17 -8.62
N ASP A 77 5.67 10.38 -8.86
CA ASP A 77 5.65 11.04 -10.17
C ASP A 77 6.22 10.18 -11.32
N ARG A 78 7.20 9.32 -11.03
CA ARG A 78 7.81 8.39 -12.00
C ARG A 78 7.21 7.00 -11.98
N MET A 79 6.13 6.79 -11.26
CA MET A 79 5.41 5.53 -11.13
C MET A 79 6.34 4.35 -10.79
N ARG A 80 7.24 4.52 -9.81
CA ARG A 80 8.12 3.46 -9.31
C ARG A 80 7.81 3.04 -7.88
N MET A 81 7.04 3.86 -7.18
CA MET A 81 6.67 3.63 -5.79
C MET A 81 5.16 3.82 -5.64
N ALA A 82 4.53 2.93 -4.88
CA ALA A 82 3.19 3.14 -4.33
C ALA A 82 3.32 3.63 -2.88
N TYR A 83 2.34 4.43 -2.49
CA TYR A 83 2.17 4.94 -1.15
C TYR A 83 0.77 4.65 -0.65
N LEU A 84 0.68 4.35 0.64
CA LEU A 84 -0.56 4.33 1.40
C LEU A 84 -0.45 5.38 2.49
N ASP A 85 -1.21 6.46 2.35
CA ASP A 85 -1.36 7.45 3.41
C ASP A 85 -2.51 7.04 4.31
N ILE A 86 -2.27 7.16 5.62
CA ILE A 86 -3.27 6.93 6.66
C ILE A 86 -3.35 8.22 7.46
N ARG A 87 -4.53 8.84 7.47
CA ARG A 87 -4.83 10.06 8.23
C ARG A 87 -5.62 9.74 9.48
N ASP A 88 -5.51 10.62 10.47
CA ASP A 88 -6.19 10.49 11.76
C ASP A 88 -5.99 9.06 12.32
N VAL A 89 -4.72 8.69 12.50
CA VAL A 89 -4.31 7.31 12.84
C VAL A 89 -4.90 6.89 14.17
N GLN A 90 -5.59 5.76 14.16
CA GLN A 90 -6.26 5.19 15.33
C GLN A 90 -5.45 4.02 15.91
N LEU A 91 -5.73 3.62 17.15
CA LEU A 91 -5.07 2.45 17.76
C LEU A 91 -5.30 1.16 16.97
N GLU A 92 -6.48 1.03 16.35
CA GLU A 92 -6.83 -0.09 15.47
C GLU A 92 -6.03 -0.14 14.15
N ASP A 93 -5.31 0.92 13.80
CA ASP A 93 -4.43 0.97 12.63
C ASP A 93 -3.04 0.40 12.90
N ALA A 94 -2.71 0.08 14.16
CA ALA A 94 -1.48 -0.64 14.49
C ALA A 94 -1.55 -2.08 13.98
N ALA A 95 -0.96 -2.32 12.80
CA ALA A 95 -1.01 -3.58 12.09
C ALA A 95 0.21 -3.73 11.16
N VAL A 96 0.37 -4.92 10.57
CA VAL A 96 1.32 -5.11 9.48
C VAL A 96 0.60 -4.80 8.17
N TYR A 97 1.22 -3.99 7.32
CA TYR A 97 0.68 -3.62 6.02
C TYR A 97 1.56 -4.18 4.91
N TYR A 98 0.94 -4.88 3.97
CA TYR A 98 1.62 -5.45 2.82
C TYR A 98 1.19 -4.74 1.54
N CYS A 99 2.16 -4.41 0.69
CA CYS A 99 1.87 -4.16 -0.71
C CYS A 99 2.08 -5.45 -1.51
N ALA A 100 1.18 -5.70 -2.45
CA ALA A 100 1.25 -6.85 -3.33
C ALA A 100 1.01 -6.42 -4.78
N ARG A 101 1.66 -7.12 -5.70
CA ARG A 101 1.32 -7.06 -7.11
C ARG A 101 0.10 -7.95 -7.33
N ASP A 102 -1.01 -7.37 -7.74
CA ASP A 102 -2.22 -8.12 -8.05
C ASP A 102 -2.10 -8.70 -9.48
N PRO A 103 -2.16 -10.03 -9.67
CA PRO A 103 -2.18 -10.63 -11.00
C PRO A 103 -3.46 -10.25 -11.73
N GLN A 104 -3.32 -9.76 -12.96
CA GLN A 104 -4.46 -9.56 -13.87
C GLN A 104 -5.01 -10.89 -14.39
#